data_AF-I4BVI5-F1
#
_entry.id   AF-I4BVI5-F1
#
_cell.length_a   1.000
_cell.length_b   1.000
_cell.length_c   1.000
_cell.angle_alpha   90.00
_cell.angle_beta   90.00
_cell.angle_gamma   90.00
#
_symmetry.space_group_name_H-M   'P 1'
#
loop_
_entity.id
_entity.type
_entity.pdbx_description
1 polymer ?
#
loop_
_entity_poly.entity_id
_entity_poly.type
_entity_poly.pdbx_seq_one_letter_code
_entity_poly.pdbx_strand_id
1 'polypeptide(L)'
;MEEDSSKLVVLNEKSTVVDSLRALYRTTFKVAKLTIEGRPCFITKDELVAALERGLGNMPLDQVLSLDSSRSSEACADCEMMPFPLLKLEDGVLQANQAAKDLMGPGIIETVELSDFDCTLLELESGETVSIEPLGYGYFTARRLNEEEVRRIFETARWAAIGKALWHHLETQGMTLTLETKRRRGYIPLVLDGVEFGYLACRKPKKTRTTTKKADGDDTSIS
;
A
#
# COMPACT_ATOMS: atom_id res chain seq x y z
N MET A 1 -6.34 1.54 24.97
CA MET A 1 -4.97 1.02 24.84
C MET A 1 -4.65 1.15 23.37
N GLU A 2 -3.90 2.20 23.02
CA GLU A 2 -3.46 2.47 21.66
C GLU A 2 -2.43 1.40 21.30
N GLU A 3 -2.81 0.45 20.46
CA GLU A 3 -1.86 -0.50 19.88
C GLU A 3 -0.98 0.27 18.89
N ASP A 4 0.32 0.31 19.20
CA ASP A 4 1.47 0.79 18.42
C ASP A 4 1.42 0.31 16.95
N SER A 5 0.59 0.92 16.11
CA SER A 5 0.63 0.80 14.64
C SER A 5 1.81 1.58 14.01
N SER A 6 2.74 2.02 14.86
CA SER A 6 3.58 3.19 14.73
C SER A 6 5.05 2.89 15.08
N LYS A 7 5.59 1.73 14.65
CA LYS A 7 7.07 1.56 14.54
C LYS A 7 7.56 1.08 13.17
N LEU A 8 8.21 1.99 12.42
CA LEU A 8 9.06 1.69 11.25
C LEU A 8 10.09 0.64 11.65
N VAL A 9 10.56 -0.18 10.70
CA VAL A 9 11.68 -1.09 10.98
C VAL A 9 12.92 -0.25 11.26
N VAL A 10 13.43 -0.31 12.50
CA VAL A 10 14.68 0.35 12.88
C VAL A 10 15.82 -0.67 12.74
N LEU A 11 16.74 -0.40 11.83
CA LEU A 11 17.93 -1.20 11.60
C LEU A 11 19.15 -0.59 12.33
N ASN A 12 20.09 -1.45 12.68
CA ASN A 12 21.38 -1.04 13.22
C ASN A 12 22.34 -0.77 12.06
N GLU A 13 23.12 0.31 12.13
CA GLU A 13 24.14 0.66 11.13
C GLU A 13 25.16 -0.49 10.90
N LYS A 14 25.38 -1.33 11.92
CA LYS A 14 26.29 -2.49 11.87
C LYS A 14 25.64 -3.76 11.31
N SER A 15 24.33 -3.74 11.04
CA SER A 15 23.65 -4.87 10.40
C SER A 15 24.15 -5.03 8.97
N THR A 16 24.25 -6.27 8.49
CA THR A 16 24.62 -6.53 7.10
C THR A 16 23.46 -6.23 6.15
N VAL A 17 23.74 -6.00 4.87
CA VAL A 17 22.70 -5.85 3.84
C VAL A 17 21.75 -7.06 3.83
N VAL A 18 22.28 -8.28 3.92
CA VAL A 18 21.47 -9.51 3.93
C VAL A 18 20.54 -9.58 5.14
N ASP A 19 21.05 -9.24 6.34
CA ASP A 19 20.24 -9.28 7.55
C ASP A 19 19.17 -8.19 7.56
N SER A 20 19.52 -7.01 7.04
CA SER A 20 18.63 -5.87 6.85
C SER A 20 17.51 -6.17 5.86
N LEU A 21 17.85 -6.79 4.73
CA LEU A 21 16.89 -7.25 3.72
C LEU A 21 15.95 -8.30 4.33
N ARG A 22 16.50 -9.27 5.07
CA ARG A 22 15.70 -10.30 5.75
C ARG A 22 14.76 -9.70 6.79
N ALA A 23 15.18 -8.67 7.52
CA ALA A 23 14.33 -7.95 8.46
C ALA A 23 13.19 -7.22 7.73
N LEU A 24 13.48 -6.50 6.63
CA LEU A 24 12.47 -5.77 5.88
C LEU A 24 11.45 -6.67 5.17
N TYR A 25 11.88 -7.80 4.60
CA TYR A 25 11.00 -8.74 3.89
C TYR A 25 10.01 -9.45 4.82
N ARG A 26 10.29 -9.50 6.12
CA ARG A 26 9.35 -10.02 7.13
C ARG A 26 8.27 -9.00 7.53
N THR A 27 8.31 -7.81 6.95
CA THR A 27 7.38 -6.72 7.26
C THR A 27 6.69 -6.18 6.02
N THR A 28 5.54 -5.53 6.23
CA THR A 28 4.80 -4.79 5.20
C THR A 28 5.50 -3.49 4.79
N PHE A 29 6.48 -3.02 5.58
CA PHE A 29 7.20 -1.79 5.30
C PHE A 29 8.13 -1.92 4.08
N LYS A 30 8.16 -0.88 3.24
CA LYS A 30 9.05 -0.78 2.06
C LYS A 30 10.40 -0.14 2.38
N VAL A 31 10.50 0.51 3.53
CA VAL A 31 11.67 1.26 4.00
C VAL A 31 11.98 0.90 5.46
N ALA A 32 13.28 0.88 5.80
CA ALA A 32 13.78 0.90 7.16
C ALA A 32 14.36 2.25 7.50
N LYS A 33 14.25 2.63 8.77
CA LYS A 33 15.04 3.70 9.37
C LYS A 33 16.31 3.11 9.97
N LEU A 34 17.42 3.81 9.87
CA LEU A 34 18.63 3.54 10.64
C LEU A 34 19.24 4.84 11.13
N THR A 35 20.26 4.75 11.98
CA THR A 35 21.01 5.92 12.45
C THR A 35 22.48 5.67 12.21
N ILE A 36 23.10 6.48 11.35
CA ILE A 36 24.53 6.42 11.04
C ILE A 36 25.20 7.66 11.59
N GLU A 37 26.22 7.49 12.43
CA GLU A 37 26.94 8.62 13.06
C GLU A 37 26.01 9.66 13.73
N GLY A 38 24.91 9.19 14.31
CA GLY A 38 23.89 10.03 14.95
C GLY A 38 22.88 10.68 13.98
N ARG A 39 22.98 10.44 12.67
CA ARG A 39 22.06 10.97 11.65
C ARG A 39 21.01 9.94 11.26
N PRO A 40 19.71 10.31 11.21
CA PRO A 40 18.68 9.41 10.73
C PRO A 40 18.82 9.20 9.21
N CYS A 41 18.88 7.94 8.79
CA CYS A 41 18.90 7.55 7.38
C CYS A 41 17.75 6.59 7.10
N PHE A 42 17.35 6.50 5.84
CA PHE A 42 16.35 5.54 5.38
C PHE A 42 16.94 4.68 4.27
N ILE A 43 16.56 3.41 4.24
CA ILE A 43 16.97 2.49 3.19
C ILE A 43 15.78 1.64 2.75
N THR A 44 15.56 1.59 1.45
CA THR A 44 14.47 0.87 0.80
C THR A 44 14.82 -0.61 0.58
N LYS A 45 13.81 -1.44 0.30
CA LYS A 45 14.03 -2.82 -0.17
C LYS A 45 14.87 -2.84 -1.44
N ASP A 46 14.57 -1.96 -2.37
CA ASP A 46 15.22 -1.95 -3.69
C ASP A 46 16.70 -1.57 -3.60
N GLU A 47 17.06 -0.62 -2.72
CA GLU A 47 18.46 -0.27 -2.45
C GLU A 47 19.24 -1.43 -1.81
N LEU A 48 18.63 -2.13 -0.86
CA LEU A 48 19.23 -3.33 -0.27
C LEU A 48 19.38 -4.46 -1.29
N VAL A 49 18.42 -4.65 -2.21
CA VAL A 49 18.52 -5.60 -3.32
C VAL A 49 19.66 -5.20 -4.26
N ALA A 50 19.73 -3.94 -4.67
CA ALA A 50 20.79 -3.44 -5.54
C ALA A 50 22.19 -3.60 -4.90
N ALA A 51 22.32 -3.31 -3.60
CA ALA A 51 23.57 -3.54 -2.87
C ALA A 51 23.95 -5.03 -2.82
N LEU A 52 22.96 -5.92 -2.63
CA LEU A 52 23.17 -7.37 -2.66
C LEU A 52 23.62 -7.85 -4.04
N GLU A 53 23.00 -7.37 -5.12
CA GLU A 53 23.37 -7.68 -6.51
C GLU A 53 24.80 -7.22 -6.84
N ARG A 54 25.27 -6.13 -6.22
CA ARG A 54 26.65 -5.63 -6.33
C ARG A 54 27.65 -6.41 -5.48
N GLY A 55 27.21 -7.46 -4.77
CA GLY A 55 28.07 -8.31 -3.93
C GLY A 55 28.35 -7.77 -2.54
N LEU A 56 27.64 -6.73 -2.09
CA LEU A 56 27.83 -6.09 -0.78
C LEU A 56 27.02 -6.77 0.34
N GLY A 57 26.52 -7.99 0.12
CA GLY A 57 25.58 -8.66 1.02
C GLY A 57 26.03 -8.78 2.48
N ASN A 58 27.32 -9.02 2.70
CA ASN A 58 27.90 -9.17 4.05
C ASN A 58 28.46 -7.85 4.61
N MET A 59 28.34 -6.75 3.86
CA MET A 59 28.86 -5.45 4.26
C MET A 59 27.88 -4.77 5.23
N PRO A 60 28.38 -4.13 6.30
CA PRO A 60 27.59 -3.27 7.18
C PRO A 60 26.92 -2.10 6.43
N LEU A 61 25.74 -1.68 6.89
CA LEU A 61 24.99 -0.58 6.26
C LEU A 61 25.72 0.76 6.32
N ASP A 62 26.47 1.06 7.40
CA ASP A 62 27.29 2.27 7.50
C ASP A 62 28.31 2.35 6.36
N GLN A 63 28.98 1.24 6.04
CA GLN A 63 29.97 1.19 4.95
C GLN A 63 29.32 1.27 3.57
N VAL A 64 28.18 0.59 3.36
CA VAL A 64 27.45 0.64 2.09
C VAL A 64 26.97 2.06 1.79
N LEU A 65 26.43 2.76 2.79
CA LEU A 65 25.94 4.12 2.63
C LEU A 65 27.08 5.16 2.63
N SER A 66 28.22 4.85 3.26
CA SER A 66 29.41 5.72 3.24
C SER A 66 30.17 5.69 1.91
N LEU A 67 30.09 4.58 1.16
CA LEU A 67 30.69 4.45 -0.18
C LEU A 67 30.10 5.45 -1.17
N ASP A 68 28.86 5.89 -0.94
CA ASP A 68 28.18 6.89 -1.76
C ASP A 68 28.35 8.34 -1.21
N SER A 69 28.88 8.52 0.01
CA SER A 69 28.85 9.79 0.74
C SER A 69 30.15 10.61 0.70
N SER A 70 30.82 10.71 -0.45
CA SER A 70 31.92 11.68 -0.63
C SER A 70 31.41 13.11 -0.96
N ARG A 71 30.42 13.63 -0.21
CA ARG A 71 29.98 15.05 -0.29
C ARG A 71 29.58 15.60 1.09
N SER A 72 29.98 16.85 1.31
CA SER A 72 30.25 17.55 2.56
C SER A 72 29.07 17.89 3.47
N SER A 73 29.41 17.98 4.76
CA SER A 73 28.68 18.56 5.90
C SER A 73 28.16 19.98 5.67
N GLU A 74 26.87 20.22 5.87
CA GLU A 74 26.33 21.33 6.68
C GLU A 74 24.84 21.11 7.00
N ALA A 75 24.43 21.55 8.20
CA ALA A 75 23.16 21.25 8.83
C ALA A 75 22.00 22.08 8.23
N CYS A 76 21.27 21.51 7.27
CA CYS A 76 19.83 21.67 7.00
C CYS A 76 19.42 20.83 5.76
N ALA A 77 19.96 19.61 5.61
CA ALA A 77 19.96 18.88 4.33
C ALA A 77 19.56 17.39 4.46
N ASP A 78 18.80 17.03 5.51
CA ASP A 78 18.48 15.63 5.85
C ASP A 78 17.54 14.92 4.84
N CYS A 79 16.95 15.67 3.90
CA CYS A 79 16.26 15.13 2.73
C CYS A 79 17.11 15.24 1.44
N GLU A 80 17.94 16.29 1.30
CA GLU A 80 18.55 16.68 0.02
C GLU A 80 19.56 15.68 -0.55
N MET A 81 20.20 14.85 0.29
CA MET A 81 21.20 13.86 -0.15
C MET A 81 20.64 12.48 -0.48
N MET A 82 19.32 12.24 -0.33
CA MET A 82 18.74 10.94 -0.69
C MET A 82 18.72 10.78 -2.22
N PRO A 83 19.22 9.66 -2.77
CA PRO A 83 19.33 9.47 -4.22
C PRO A 83 17.97 9.22 -4.90
N PHE A 84 16.91 8.98 -4.11
CA PHE A 84 15.56 8.71 -4.61
C PHE A 84 14.60 9.87 -4.28
N PRO A 85 13.53 10.06 -5.07
CA PRO A 85 12.54 11.12 -4.86
C PRO A 85 11.80 10.95 -3.52
N LEU A 86 12.15 11.75 -2.52
CA LEU A 86 11.58 11.68 -1.17
C LEU A 86 10.77 12.94 -0.86
N LEU A 87 9.59 12.73 -0.29
CA LEU A 87 8.68 13.74 0.21
C LEU A 87 8.45 13.50 1.72
N LYS A 88 8.31 14.57 2.49
CA LYS A 88 8.02 14.55 3.93
C LYS A 88 6.95 15.57 4.25
N LEU A 89 5.83 15.12 4.81
CA LEU A 89 4.79 15.97 5.36
C LEU A 89 5.11 16.26 6.84
N GLU A 90 5.46 17.50 7.14
CA GLU A 90 5.79 17.97 8.49
C GLU A 90 5.02 19.25 8.78
N ASP A 91 4.26 19.27 9.88
CA ASP A 91 3.41 20.41 10.27
C ASP A 91 2.45 20.91 9.17
N GLY A 92 1.98 19.99 8.33
CA GLY A 92 1.11 20.29 7.18
C GLY A 92 1.83 20.88 5.97
N VAL A 93 3.16 20.96 6.01
CA VAL A 93 4.01 21.42 4.91
C VAL A 93 4.71 20.24 4.26
N LEU A 94 4.59 20.14 2.93
CA LEU A 94 5.27 19.13 2.16
C LEU A 94 6.70 19.58 1.83
N GLN A 95 7.68 18.96 2.46
CA GLN A 95 9.09 19.09 2.13
C GLN A 95 9.48 18.05 1.09
N ALA A 96 10.36 18.42 0.17
CA ALA A 96 10.83 17.55 -0.90
C ALA A 96 12.34 17.67 -1.08
N ASN A 97 13.00 16.55 -1.32
CA ASN A 97 14.41 16.57 -1.71
C ASN A 97 14.62 16.99 -3.17
N GLN A 98 15.88 17.18 -3.55
CA GLN A 98 16.20 17.60 -4.92
C GLN A 98 15.71 16.58 -5.95
N ALA A 99 15.87 15.28 -5.70
CA ALA A 99 15.39 14.23 -6.60
C ALA A 99 13.87 14.29 -6.83
N ALA A 100 13.08 14.60 -5.80
CA ALA A 100 11.64 14.82 -5.94
C ALA A 100 11.29 16.11 -6.68
N LYS A 101 12.02 17.20 -6.42
CA LYS A 101 11.87 18.45 -7.16
C LYS A 101 12.20 18.30 -8.64
N ASP A 102 13.26 17.55 -8.95
CA ASP A 102 13.67 17.26 -10.33
C ASP A 102 12.64 16.36 -11.05
N LEU A 103 12.04 15.42 -10.32
CA LEU A 103 11.05 14.51 -10.88
C LEU A 103 9.68 15.18 -11.11
N MET A 104 9.17 15.91 -10.12
CA MET A 104 7.79 16.40 -10.09
C MET A 104 7.67 17.88 -10.46
N GLY A 105 8.76 18.64 -10.37
CA GLY A 105 8.73 20.10 -10.51
C GLY A 105 8.31 20.81 -9.20
N PRO A 106 8.86 22.00 -8.92
CA PRO A 106 8.64 22.71 -7.65
C PRO A 106 7.18 23.13 -7.44
N GLY A 107 6.47 23.56 -8.48
CA GLY A 107 5.08 24.03 -8.36
C GLY A 107 4.06 22.92 -8.06
N ILE A 108 4.35 21.68 -8.48
CA ILE A 108 3.48 20.53 -8.19
C ILE A 108 3.62 20.13 -6.72
N ILE A 109 4.83 20.19 -6.15
CA ILE A 109 5.04 19.83 -4.74
C ILE A 109 4.26 20.74 -3.79
N GLU A 110 4.14 22.04 -4.10
CA GLU A 110 3.43 23.00 -3.26
C GLU A 110 1.90 22.81 -3.25
N THR A 111 1.35 22.15 -4.27
CA THR A 111 -0.11 22.01 -4.47
C THR A 111 -0.64 20.63 -4.12
N VAL A 112 0.22 19.65 -3.89
CA VAL A 112 -0.18 18.27 -3.63
C VAL A 112 -0.59 18.10 -2.17
N GLU A 113 -1.88 17.91 -1.94
CA GLU A 113 -2.42 17.42 -0.67
C GLU A 113 -2.25 15.90 -0.59
N LEU A 114 -1.27 15.45 0.19
CA LEU A 114 -1.12 14.03 0.50
C LEU A 114 -2.10 13.64 1.61
N SER A 115 -2.98 12.72 1.28
CA SER A 115 -3.90 12.07 2.21
C SER A 115 -3.36 10.70 2.60
N ASP A 116 -3.90 10.10 3.67
CA ASP A 116 -3.54 8.76 4.16
C ASP A 116 -4.00 7.62 3.22
N PHE A 117 -3.84 7.78 1.91
CA PHE A 117 -4.10 6.74 0.92
C PHE A 117 -2.84 5.92 0.65
N ASP A 118 -3.03 4.63 0.36
CA ASP A 118 -1.96 3.67 0.06
C ASP A 118 -1.13 4.07 -1.18
N CYS A 119 -1.66 4.93 -2.06
CA CYS A 119 -0.99 5.44 -3.26
C CYS A 119 -1.78 6.64 -3.82
N THR A 120 -1.09 7.70 -4.21
CA THR A 120 -1.65 8.86 -4.93
C THR A 120 -1.04 8.94 -6.32
N LEU A 121 -1.86 9.00 -7.36
CA LEU A 121 -1.39 9.23 -8.73
C LEU A 121 -1.44 10.71 -9.06
N LEU A 122 -0.36 11.24 -9.63
CA LEU A 122 -0.27 12.61 -10.11
C LEU A 122 0.08 12.63 -11.59
N GLU A 123 -0.62 13.47 -12.34
CA GLU A 123 -0.27 13.80 -13.72
C GLU A 123 0.54 15.09 -13.71
N LEU A 124 1.76 15.02 -14.23
CA LEU A 124 2.63 16.18 -14.34
C LEU A 124 2.25 17.03 -15.55
N GLU A 125 2.66 18.31 -15.57
CA GLU A 125 2.49 19.18 -16.74
C GLU A 125 3.18 18.63 -18.01
N SER A 126 4.19 17.76 -17.83
CA SER A 126 4.85 17.04 -18.92
C SER A 126 3.96 15.96 -19.57
N GLY A 127 2.81 15.64 -18.98
CA GLY A 127 1.94 14.52 -19.36
C GLY A 127 2.37 13.17 -18.78
N GLU A 128 3.44 13.13 -17.97
CA GLU A 128 3.89 11.91 -17.32
C GLU A 128 3.10 11.64 -16.04
N THR A 129 2.87 10.37 -15.72
CA THR A 129 2.23 9.98 -14.46
C THR A 129 3.26 9.58 -13.42
N VAL A 130 3.11 10.11 -12.21
CA VAL A 130 3.93 9.80 -11.04
C VAL A 130 3.04 9.13 -9.98
N SER A 131 3.55 8.03 -9.41
CA SER A 131 3.01 7.40 -8.21
C SER A 131 3.68 8.02 -7.00
N ILE A 132 2.89 8.52 -6.04
CA ILE A 132 3.34 8.86 -4.71
C ILE A 132 2.88 7.77 -3.76
N GLU A 133 3.81 7.16 -3.04
CA GLU A 133 3.55 6.04 -2.16
C GLU A 133 4.01 6.37 -0.74
N PRO A 134 3.17 6.12 0.29
CA PRO A 134 3.56 6.32 1.67
C PRO A 134 4.66 5.33 2.05
N LEU A 135 5.71 5.85 2.67
CA LEU A 135 6.75 5.09 3.36
C LEU A 135 6.44 4.96 4.86
N GLY A 136 5.55 5.83 5.37
CA GLY A 136 5.13 5.92 6.78
C GLY A 136 5.70 7.16 7.48
N TYR A 137 5.11 7.57 8.62
CA TYR A 137 5.54 8.73 9.44
C TYR A 137 5.59 10.05 8.68
N GLY A 138 4.63 10.26 7.78
CA GLY A 138 4.61 11.44 6.92
C GLY A 138 5.65 11.40 5.80
N TYR A 139 6.42 10.32 5.64
CA TYR A 139 7.32 10.16 4.50
C TYR A 139 6.63 9.47 3.34
N PHE A 140 6.94 9.92 2.14
CA PHE A 140 6.45 9.38 0.88
C PHE A 140 7.57 9.34 -0.15
N THR A 141 7.48 8.42 -1.10
CA THR A 141 8.36 8.36 -2.26
C THR A 141 7.58 8.64 -3.52
N ALA A 142 8.21 9.31 -4.49
CA ALA A 142 7.65 9.52 -5.81
C ALA A 142 8.38 8.65 -6.85
N ARG A 143 7.62 8.07 -7.79
CA ARG A 143 8.18 7.25 -8.88
C ARG A 143 7.41 7.50 -10.18
N ARG A 144 8.12 7.73 -11.28
CA ARG A 144 7.52 7.78 -12.61
C ARG A 144 6.97 6.40 -12.99
N LEU A 145 5.73 6.37 -13.46
CA LEU A 145 5.11 5.18 -13.99
C LEU A 145 5.24 5.15 -15.51
N ASN A 146 5.43 3.95 -16.07
CA ASN A 146 5.32 3.75 -17.51
C ASN A 146 3.86 3.55 -17.95
N GLU A 147 3.60 3.64 -19.26
CA GLU A 147 2.24 3.52 -19.82
C GLU A 147 1.55 2.20 -19.47
N GLU A 148 2.29 1.08 -19.43
CA GLU A 148 1.73 -0.22 -19.08
C GLU A 148 1.30 -0.30 -17.61
N GLU A 149 2.11 0.24 -16.71
CA GLU A 149 1.81 0.34 -15.27
C GLU A 149 0.57 1.20 -15.04
N VAL A 150 0.54 2.39 -15.67
CA VAL A 150 -0.61 3.29 -15.62
C VAL A 150 -1.88 2.57 -16.09
N ARG A 151 -1.83 1.93 -17.26
CA ARG A 151 -2.97 1.18 -17.81
C ARG A 151 -3.45 0.09 -16.85
N ARG A 152 -2.55 -0.69 -16.26
CA ARG A 152 -2.90 -1.76 -15.31
C ARG A 152 -3.55 -1.21 -14.04
N ILE A 153 -3.07 -0.08 -13.52
CA ILE A 153 -3.65 0.55 -12.33
C ILE A 153 -5.08 1.02 -12.64
N PHE A 154 -5.29 1.72 -13.76
CA PHE A 154 -6.62 2.17 -14.17
C PHE A 154 -7.58 1.00 -14.44
N GLU A 155 -7.11 -0.07 -15.08
CA GLU A 155 -7.91 -1.27 -15.30
C GLU A 155 -8.31 -1.94 -13.97
N THR A 156 -7.36 -2.05 -13.04
CA THR A 156 -7.63 -2.59 -11.69
C THR A 156 -8.64 -1.72 -10.94
N ALA A 157 -8.47 -0.40 -10.95
CA ALA A 157 -9.40 0.55 -10.33
C ALA A 157 -10.80 0.45 -10.94
N ARG A 158 -10.89 0.32 -12.27
CA ARG A 158 -12.17 0.11 -12.98
C ARG A 158 -12.86 -1.17 -12.53
N TRP A 159 -12.14 -2.30 -12.50
CA TRP A 159 -12.72 -3.57 -12.05
C TRP A 159 -13.13 -3.54 -10.58
N ALA A 160 -12.34 -2.89 -9.72
CA ALA A 160 -12.69 -2.69 -8.32
C ALA A 160 -13.96 -1.84 -8.16
N ALA A 161 -14.10 -0.76 -8.93
CA ALA A 161 -15.30 0.09 -8.93
C ALA A 161 -16.55 -0.67 -9.41
N ILE A 162 -16.42 -1.45 -10.49
CA ILE A 162 -17.48 -2.32 -11.00
C ILE A 162 -17.87 -3.35 -9.93
N GLY A 163 -16.90 -4.00 -9.30
CA GLY A 163 -17.11 -4.97 -8.24
C GLY A 163 -17.85 -4.36 -7.04
N LYS A 164 -17.44 -3.17 -6.59
CA LYS A 164 -18.10 -2.43 -5.50
C LYS A 164 -19.55 -2.05 -5.85
N ALA A 165 -19.78 -1.57 -7.07
CA ALA A 165 -21.13 -1.21 -7.53
C ALA A 165 -22.05 -2.44 -7.62
N LEU A 166 -21.54 -3.55 -8.15
CA LEU A 166 -22.26 -4.82 -8.20
C LEU A 166 -22.59 -5.34 -6.80
N TRP A 167 -21.62 -5.29 -5.90
CA TRP A 167 -21.79 -5.69 -4.50
C TRP A 167 -22.92 -4.90 -3.84
N HIS A 168 -22.87 -3.58 -3.93
CA HIS A 168 -23.90 -2.69 -3.39
C HIS A 168 -25.28 -2.98 -3.99
N HIS A 169 -25.36 -3.18 -5.32
CA HIS A 169 -26.63 -3.51 -5.98
C HIS A 169 -27.23 -4.81 -5.43
N LEU A 170 -26.40 -5.84 -5.23
CA LEU A 170 -26.85 -7.13 -4.71
C LEU A 170 -27.29 -7.04 -3.25
N GLU A 171 -26.55 -6.31 -2.41
CA GLU A 171 -26.97 -6.01 -1.03
C GLU A 171 -28.33 -5.32 -1.00
N THR A 172 -28.55 -4.35 -1.89
CA THR A 172 -29.85 -3.65 -2.02
C THR A 172 -30.99 -4.61 -2.38
N GLN A 173 -30.71 -5.67 -3.14
CA GLN A 173 -31.67 -6.73 -3.45
C GLN A 173 -31.80 -7.80 -2.34
N GLY A 174 -31.17 -7.57 -1.19
CA GLY A 174 -31.10 -8.53 -0.10
C GLY A 174 -30.36 -9.79 -0.50
N MET A 175 -29.37 -9.71 -1.38
CA MET A 175 -28.48 -10.80 -1.75
C MET A 175 -27.10 -10.57 -1.12
N THR A 176 -26.40 -11.66 -0.80
CA THR A 176 -25.03 -11.63 -0.30
C THR A 176 -24.10 -12.29 -1.30
N LEU A 177 -22.99 -11.62 -1.59
CA LEU A 177 -21.87 -12.20 -2.31
C LEU A 177 -20.89 -12.81 -1.30
N THR A 178 -20.43 -14.02 -1.56
CA THR A 178 -19.38 -14.66 -0.77
C THR A 178 -18.32 -15.24 -1.69
N LEU A 179 -17.06 -15.00 -1.37
CA LEU A 179 -15.93 -15.65 -2.01
C LEU A 179 -15.79 -17.08 -1.47
N GLU A 180 -15.77 -18.06 -2.36
CA GLU A 180 -15.71 -19.49 -2.04
C GLU A 180 -14.53 -20.12 -2.75
N THR A 181 -13.82 -21.03 -2.09
CA THR A 181 -12.64 -21.71 -2.64
C THR A 181 -12.99 -22.99 -3.38
N LYS A 182 -14.23 -23.46 -3.29
CA LYS A 182 -14.70 -24.72 -3.88
C LYS A 182 -15.68 -24.48 -5.01
N ARG A 183 -15.44 -25.12 -6.15
CA ARG A 183 -16.37 -25.15 -7.28
C ARG A 183 -17.70 -25.76 -6.88
N ARG A 184 -18.80 -25.06 -7.18
CA ARG A 184 -20.16 -25.58 -7.07
C ARG A 184 -21.02 -25.11 -8.23
N ARG A 185 -22.06 -25.88 -8.54
CA ARG A 185 -23.04 -25.52 -9.57
C ARG A 185 -23.69 -24.17 -9.22
N GLY A 186 -23.65 -23.22 -10.16
CA GLY A 186 -24.22 -21.89 -9.98
C GLY A 186 -23.27 -20.85 -9.37
N TYR A 187 -22.02 -21.21 -9.03
CA TYR A 187 -21.02 -20.22 -8.65
C TYR A 187 -20.30 -19.71 -9.90
N ILE A 188 -19.91 -18.43 -9.88
CA ILE A 188 -19.21 -17.77 -10.98
C ILE A 188 -17.71 -17.87 -10.70
N PRO A 189 -16.89 -18.51 -11.56
CA PRO A 189 -15.45 -18.55 -11.35
C PRO A 189 -14.84 -17.15 -11.51
N LEU A 190 -13.93 -16.80 -10.62
CA LEU A 190 -13.13 -15.58 -10.71
C LEU A 190 -11.78 -15.95 -11.34
N VAL A 191 -11.61 -15.58 -12.60
CA VAL A 191 -10.42 -15.88 -13.39
C VAL A 191 -9.77 -14.57 -13.83
N LEU A 192 -8.47 -14.43 -13.58
CA LEU A 192 -7.64 -13.33 -14.09
C LEU A 192 -6.43 -13.96 -14.80
N ASP A 193 -6.21 -13.59 -16.06
CA ASP A 193 -5.11 -14.10 -16.90
C ASP A 193 -5.01 -15.63 -16.93
N GLY A 194 -6.16 -16.32 -16.94
CA GLY A 194 -6.23 -17.78 -16.97
C GLY A 194 -5.98 -18.47 -15.61
N VAL A 195 -5.68 -17.70 -14.57
CA VAL A 195 -5.55 -18.20 -13.19
C VAL A 195 -6.89 -18.05 -12.48
N GLU A 196 -7.37 -19.14 -11.87
CA GLU A 196 -8.61 -19.14 -11.09
C GLU A 196 -8.30 -18.84 -9.61
N PHE A 197 -8.92 -17.79 -9.07
CA PHE A 197 -8.67 -17.30 -7.70
C PHE A 197 -9.78 -17.73 -6.72
N GLY A 198 -10.87 -18.28 -7.23
CA GLY A 198 -11.99 -18.75 -6.44
C GLY A 198 -13.30 -18.61 -7.19
N TYR A 199 -14.38 -18.64 -6.42
CA TYR A 199 -15.74 -18.68 -6.94
C TYR A 199 -16.61 -17.68 -6.21
N LEU A 200 -17.34 -16.85 -6.95
CA LEU A 200 -18.34 -15.96 -6.42
C LEU A 200 -19.66 -16.72 -6.27
N ALA A 201 -20.15 -16.79 -5.03
CA ALA A 201 -21.49 -17.30 -4.75
C ALA A 201 -22.43 -16.14 -4.41
N CYS A 202 -23.56 -16.07 -5.11
CA CYS A 202 -24.63 -15.12 -4.81
C CYS A 202 -25.78 -15.86 -4.11
N ARG A 203 -26.13 -15.46 -2.88
CA ARG A 203 -27.17 -16.11 -2.08
C ARG A 203 -28.21 -15.11 -1.62
N LYS A 204 -29.50 -15.49 -1.68
CA LYS A 204 -30.53 -14.84 -0.88
C LYS A 204 -30.47 -15.40 0.55
N PRO A 205 -30.52 -14.57 1.60
CA PRO A 205 -30.66 -15.03 2.96
C PRO A 205 -31.96 -15.84 3.04
N LYS A 206 -31.88 -17.03 3.63
CA LYS A 206 -33.07 -17.84 3.87
C LYS A 206 -34.00 -17.03 4.76
N LYS A 207 -35.22 -16.72 4.28
CA LYS A 207 -36.28 -16.20 5.14
C LYS A 207 -36.40 -17.17 6.32
N THR A 208 -36.14 -16.68 7.53
CA THR A 208 -36.38 -17.41 8.77
C THR A 208 -37.85 -17.82 8.72
N ARG A 209 -38.09 -19.13 8.63
CA ARG A 209 -39.43 -19.68 8.56
C ARG A 209 -40.06 -19.41 9.93
N THR A 210 -40.81 -18.31 10.06
CA THR A 210 -41.65 -18.06 11.23
C THR A 210 -42.69 -19.16 11.26
N THR A 211 -42.42 -20.23 12.01
CA THR A 211 -43.42 -21.18 12.44
C THR A 211 -44.34 -20.44 13.41
N THR A 212 -45.38 -19.79 12.89
CA THR A 212 -46.57 -19.48 13.67
C THR A 212 -47.21 -20.81 14.03
N LYS A 213 -46.85 -21.35 15.20
CA LYS A 213 -47.71 -22.28 15.93
C LYS A 213 -49.01 -21.53 16.18
N LYS A 214 -50.08 -21.88 15.48
CA LYS A 214 -51.44 -21.58 15.94
C LYS A 214 -51.61 -22.32 17.26
N ALA A 215 -51.59 -21.56 18.35
CA ALA A 215 -52.13 -21.99 19.63
C ALA A 215 -53.58 -21.52 19.70
N ASP A 216 -54.42 -22.48 20.10
CA ASP A 216 -55.73 -22.39 20.75
C ASP A 216 -56.96 -21.84 20.03
N GLY A 217 -58.02 -22.63 20.24
CA GLY A 217 -59.40 -22.39 19.88
C GLY A 217 -60.20 -23.66 20.17
N ASP A 218 -60.13 -24.11 21.43
CA ASP A 218 -61.00 -25.15 21.99
C ASP A 218 -62.42 -24.60 22.18
N ASP A 219 -63.38 -25.53 22.08
CA ASP A 219 -64.83 -25.49 22.26
C ASP A 219 -65.56 -24.19 22.68
N THR A 220 -66.64 -23.88 21.93
CA THR A 220 -68.00 -23.72 22.49
C THR A 220 -69.06 -23.98 21.39
N SER A 221 -69.72 -25.14 21.49
CA SER A 221 -71.17 -25.44 21.35
C SER A 221 -72.15 -24.36 20.80
N ILE A 222 -73.25 -24.66 20.10
CA ILE A 222 -74.47 -25.37 20.54
C ILE A 222 -75.44 -25.55 19.32
N SER A 223 -76.19 -26.68 19.33
CA SER A 223 -77.49 -27.02 18.69
C SER A 223 -77.58 -27.32 17.20
#